data_AF-A0A7L6N5A8-F1
#
_entry.id   AF-A0A7L6N5A8-F1
#
_cell.length_a   1.000
_cell.length_b   1.000
_cell.length_c   1.000
_cell.angle_alpha   90.00
_cell.angle_beta   90.00
_cell.angle_gamma   90.00
#
_symmetry.space_group_name_H-M   'P 1'
#
loop_
_entity.id
_entity.type
_entity.pdbx_description
1 polymer ?
#
loop_
_entity_poly.entity_id
_entity_poly.type
_entity_poly.pdbx_seq_one_letter_code
_entity_poly.pdbx_strand_id
1 'polypeptide(L)'
;MAIIDKIKNLFKKDIKDNLDLISVDSVKSKFEHEDYMGAAKDLKILLEKYGRRKRKNHRYKGREFVYFILSNKHKDLKNVGYTHWENINQFIRLNQEKVYPYHKNNLQSAIDFFLKEVKGLYEIKVMAE
;
A
#
# COMPACT_ATOMS: atom_id res chain seq x y z
N MET A 1 -4.02 -27.72 -21.13
CA MET A 1 -3.18 -26.50 -21.19
C MET A 1 -3.95 -25.24 -21.62
N ALA A 2 -5.00 -25.31 -22.45
CA ALA A 2 -5.67 -24.11 -23.00
C ALA A 2 -6.52 -23.25 -22.02
N ILE A 3 -6.95 -23.77 -20.87
CA ILE A 3 -7.82 -23.04 -19.92
C ILE A 3 -7.01 -22.06 -19.06
N ILE A 4 -5.80 -22.45 -18.63
CA ILE A 4 -4.91 -21.61 -17.82
C ILE A 4 -4.42 -20.40 -18.62
N ASP A 5 -4.10 -20.59 -19.91
CA ASP A 5 -3.68 -19.50 -20.78
C ASP A 5 -4.83 -18.53 -21.11
N LYS A 6 -6.07 -19.02 -21.22
CA LYS A 6 -7.26 -18.16 -21.37
C LYS A 6 -7.52 -17.32 -20.11
N ILE A 7 -7.37 -17.89 -18.91
CA ILE A 7 -7.54 -17.16 -17.65
C ILE A 7 -6.42 -16.13 -17.46
N LYS A 8 -5.16 -16.50 -17.74
CA LYS A 8 -4.04 -15.54 -17.72
C LYS A 8 -4.25 -14.39 -18.71
N ASN A 9 -4.81 -14.65 -19.90
CA ASN A 9 -5.05 -13.62 -20.90
C ASN A 9 -6.27 -12.74 -20.58
N LEU A 10 -7.28 -13.25 -19.89
CA LEU A 10 -8.39 -12.46 -19.35
C LEU A 10 -7.92 -11.52 -18.23
N PHE A 11 -7.14 -12.03 -17.27
CA PHE A 11 -6.54 -11.22 -16.19
C PHE A 11 -5.53 -10.19 -16.72
N LYS A 12 -4.71 -10.53 -17.72
CA LYS A 12 -3.79 -9.57 -18.36
C LYS A 12 -4.50 -8.39 -19.04
N LYS A 13 -5.74 -8.58 -19.50
CA LYS A 13 -6.51 -7.52 -20.14
C LYS A 13 -7.06 -6.54 -19.09
N ASP A 14 -7.56 -7.04 -17.96
CA ASP A 14 -7.98 -6.20 -16.83
C ASP A 14 -6.81 -5.46 -16.16
N ILE A 15 -5.62 -6.04 -16.13
CA ILE A 15 -4.42 -5.37 -15.58
C ILE A 15 -4.10 -4.09 -16.36
N LYS A 16 -4.34 -4.05 -17.68
CA LYS A 16 -3.97 -2.88 -18.50
C LYS A 16 -4.88 -1.68 -18.27
N ASP A 17 -6.16 -1.90 -17.97
CA ASP A 17 -7.14 -0.85 -17.68
C ASP A 17 -7.18 -0.46 -16.18
N ASN A 18 -6.67 -1.31 -15.27
CA ASN A 18 -6.56 -1.03 -13.82
C ASN A 18 -5.19 -0.51 -13.37
N LEU A 19 -4.17 -0.48 -14.24
CA LEU A 19 -2.84 0.01 -13.88
C LEU A 19 -2.86 1.46 -13.36
N ASP A 20 -3.83 2.24 -13.85
CA ASP A 20 -4.06 3.62 -13.43
C ASP A 20 -4.97 3.74 -12.20
N LEU A 21 -5.50 2.66 -11.62
CA LEU A 21 -6.39 2.73 -10.46
C LEU A 21 -5.70 2.26 -9.18
N ILE A 22 -5.27 3.20 -8.35
CA ILE A 22 -4.72 2.93 -7.03
C ILE A 22 -5.86 2.56 -6.07
N SER A 23 -5.85 1.32 -5.62
CA SER A 23 -6.83 0.70 -4.72
C SER A 23 -6.16 -0.42 -3.90
N VAL A 24 -6.86 -0.96 -2.89
CA VAL A 24 -6.35 -2.12 -2.13
C VAL A 24 -6.09 -3.32 -3.05
N ASP A 25 -6.95 -3.53 -4.05
CA ASP A 25 -6.79 -4.63 -5.00
C ASP A 25 -5.57 -4.41 -5.91
N SER A 26 -5.30 -3.16 -6.30
CA SER A 26 -4.06 -2.81 -7.01
C SER A 26 -2.81 -3.12 -6.16
N VAL A 27 -2.82 -2.76 -4.87
CA VAL A 27 -1.69 -3.07 -3.96
C VAL A 27 -1.43 -4.57 -3.90
N LYS A 28 -2.47 -5.38 -3.69
CA LYS A 28 -2.35 -6.85 -3.61
C LYS A 28 -1.89 -7.44 -4.93
N SER A 29 -2.52 -7.03 -6.03
CA SER A 29 -2.17 -7.51 -7.37
C SER A 29 -0.71 -7.19 -7.70
N LYS A 30 -0.25 -5.96 -7.49
CA LYS A 30 1.15 -5.57 -7.71
C LYS A 30 2.11 -6.41 -6.87
N PHE A 31 1.78 -6.64 -5.60
CA PHE A 31 2.59 -7.48 -4.73
C PHE A 31 2.68 -8.94 -5.21
N GLU A 32 1.54 -9.54 -5.59
CA GLU A 32 1.45 -10.92 -6.09
C GLU A 32 2.20 -11.11 -7.41
N HIS A 33 2.23 -10.09 -8.26
CA HIS A 33 2.97 -10.06 -9.53
C HIS A 33 4.41 -9.55 -9.37
N GLU A 34 4.92 -9.50 -8.14
CA GLU A 34 6.30 -9.11 -7.80
C GLU A 34 6.68 -7.66 -8.13
N ASP A 35 5.69 -6.80 -8.45
CA ASP A 35 5.84 -5.35 -8.49
C ASP A 35 5.77 -4.77 -7.06
N TYR A 36 6.79 -5.08 -6.27
CA TYR A 36 6.87 -4.65 -4.88
C TYR A 36 6.99 -3.12 -4.76
N MET A 37 7.68 -2.47 -5.69
CA MET A 37 7.83 -1.02 -5.70
C MET A 37 6.49 -0.33 -5.98
N GLY A 38 5.74 -0.80 -6.98
CA GLY A 38 4.39 -0.32 -7.27
C GLY A 38 3.44 -0.56 -6.10
N ALA A 39 3.45 -1.75 -5.50
CA ALA A 39 2.64 -2.05 -4.31
C ALA A 39 2.95 -1.11 -3.14
N ALA A 40 4.22 -0.82 -2.87
CA ALA A 40 4.63 0.10 -1.82
C ALA A 40 4.18 1.55 -2.08
N LYS A 41 4.32 2.03 -3.33
CA LYS A 41 3.87 3.36 -3.76
C LYS A 41 2.36 3.50 -3.62
N ASP A 42 1.60 2.52 -4.11
CA ASP A 42 0.14 2.51 -4.02
C ASP A 42 -0.32 2.52 -2.55
N LEU A 43 0.26 1.67 -1.70
CA LEU A 43 -0.06 1.63 -0.27
C LEU A 43 0.19 2.99 0.40
N LYS A 44 1.34 3.62 0.09
CA LYS A 44 1.67 4.96 0.59
C LYS A 44 0.63 5.99 0.15
N ILE A 45 0.22 5.98 -1.11
CA ILE A 45 -0.78 6.90 -1.66
C ILE A 45 -2.14 6.69 -0.99
N LEU A 46 -2.57 5.45 -0.79
CA LEU A 46 -3.82 5.14 -0.09
C LEU A 46 -3.82 5.67 1.35
N LEU A 47 -2.74 5.47 2.09
CA LEU A 47 -2.59 5.97 3.46
C LEU A 47 -2.64 7.51 3.49
N GLU A 48 -1.89 8.17 2.59
CA GLU A 48 -1.89 9.63 2.51
C GLU A 48 -3.26 10.18 2.12
N LYS A 49 -3.97 9.53 1.19
CA LYS A 49 -5.33 9.91 0.79
C LYS A 49 -6.30 9.73 1.94
N TYR A 50 -6.20 8.65 2.71
CA TYR A 50 -6.99 8.43 3.92
C TYR A 50 -6.76 9.55 4.94
N GLY A 51 -5.50 9.86 5.25
CA GLY A 51 -5.18 10.96 6.14
C GLY A 51 -5.67 12.32 5.64
N ARG A 52 -5.61 12.56 4.32
CA ARG A 52 -6.17 13.78 3.69
C ARG A 52 -7.70 13.86 3.80
N ARG A 53 -8.44 12.75 3.69
CA ARG A 53 -9.90 12.72 3.89
C ARG A 53 -10.28 13.04 5.33
N LYS A 54 -9.45 12.64 6.31
CA LYS A 54 -9.74 12.78 7.74
C LYS A 54 -9.32 14.13 8.34
N ARG A 55 -8.32 14.82 7.76
CA ARG A 55 -7.77 16.06 8.34
C ARG A 55 -8.65 17.28 8.07
N LYS A 56 -8.78 18.17 9.06
CA LYS A 56 -9.57 19.40 8.94
C LYS A 56 -8.79 20.63 8.45
N ASN A 57 -7.45 20.62 8.51
CA ASN A 57 -6.53 21.64 7.92
C ASN A 57 -5.03 21.40 8.20
N HIS A 58 -4.66 20.43 9.05
CA HIS A 58 -3.27 20.23 9.47
C HIS A 58 -2.48 19.27 8.55
N ARG A 59 -1.20 19.53 8.30
CA ARG A 59 -0.33 18.64 7.50
C ARG A 59 0.60 17.83 8.40
N TYR A 60 0.13 16.64 8.80
CA TYR A 60 0.95 15.68 9.54
C TYR A 60 2.03 15.04 8.65
N LYS A 61 3.18 14.71 9.23
CA LYS A 61 4.28 13.97 8.59
C LYS A 61 4.85 12.91 9.53
N GLY A 62 5.54 11.91 8.96
CA GLY A 62 6.27 10.89 9.72
C GLY A 62 5.43 10.25 10.83
N ARG A 63 5.94 10.27 12.07
CA ARG A 63 5.28 9.69 13.24
C ARG A 63 3.90 10.30 13.51
N GLU A 64 3.78 11.62 13.44
CA GLU A 64 2.51 12.30 13.72
C GLU A 64 1.42 11.88 12.74
N PHE A 65 1.79 11.68 11.47
CA PHE A 65 0.87 11.20 10.44
C PHE A 65 0.34 9.81 10.78
N VAL A 66 1.22 8.89 11.17
CA VAL A 66 0.81 7.54 11.55
C VAL A 66 -0.07 7.54 12.79
N TYR A 67 0.30 8.32 13.80
CA TYR A 67 -0.48 8.44 15.03
C TYR A 67 -1.86 9.04 14.76
N PHE A 68 -1.97 9.95 13.79
CA PHE A 68 -3.22 10.55 13.37
C PHE A 68 -4.13 9.55 12.63
N ILE A 69 -3.62 8.81 11.64
CA ILE A 69 -4.44 7.82 10.90
C ILE A 69 -4.86 6.65 11.80
N LEU A 70 -4.03 6.30 12.80
CA LEU A 70 -4.29 5.29 13.82
C LEU A 70 -4.80 5.89 15.16
N SER A 71 -5.39 7.09 15.16
CA SER A 71 -5.73 7.82 16.40
C SER A 71 -6.51 7.00 17.43
N ASN A 72 -7.40 6.12 16.95
CA ASN A 72 -8.30 5.30 17.76
C ASN A 72 -7.65 4.01 18.29
N LYS A 73 -6.36 3.79 18.00
CA LYS A 73 -5.61 2.59 18.39
C LYS A 73 -4.71 2.86 19.61
N HIS A 74 -4.37 1.81 20.34
CA HIS A 74 -3.42 1.88 21.45
C HIS A 74 -2.01 2.31 20.97
N LYS A 75 -1.21 2.83 21.90
CA LYS A 75 0.13 3.36 21.62
C LYS A 75 1.04 2.34 20.92
N ASP A 76 0.95 1.07 21.29
CA ASP A 76 1.81 0.02 20.73
C ASP A 76 1.51 -0.21 19.25
N LEU A 77 0.23 -0.27 18.87
CA LEU A 77 -0.16 -0.36 17.46
C LEU A 77 0.27 0.89 16.67
N LYS A 78 0.23 2.07 17.28
CA LYS A 78 0.74 3.30 16.64
C LYS A 78 2.25 3.23 16.41
N ASN A 79 3.01 2.68 17.36
CA ASN A 79 4.45 2.45 17.22
C ASN A 79 4.75 1.45 16.10
N VAL A 80 4.05 0.31 16.08
CA VAL A 80 4.18 -0.71 15.01
C VAL A 80 3.85 -0.12 13.64
N GLY A 81 2.75 0.61 13.54
CA GLY A 81 2.40 1.33 12.31
C GLY A 81 3.48 2.31 11.88
N TYR A 82 4.17 2.97 12.83
CA TYR A 82 5.24 3.91 12.51
C TYR A 82 6.46 3.18 11.95
N THR A 83 6.83 2.05 12.54
CA THR A 83 7.89 1.18 11.99
C THR A 83 7.56 0.73 10.57
N HIS A 84 6.33 0.27 10.30
CA HIS A 84 5.93 -0.10 8.94
C HIS A 84 5.98 1.08 7.96
N TRP A 85 5.54 2.25 8.39
CA TRP A 85 5.60 3.47 7.60
C TRP A 85 7.03 3.86 7.25
N GLU A 86 7.96 3.83 8.20
CA GLU A 86 9.37 4.11 7.95
C GLU A 86 9.99 3.09 6.98
N ASN A 87 9.69 1.80 7.16
CA ASN A 87 10.16 0.74 6.28
C ASN A 87 9.67 0.93 4.83
N ILE A 88 8.39 1.30 4.63
CA ILE A 88 7.85 1.61 3.30
C ILE A 88 8.59 2.79 2.68
N ASN A 89 8.75 3.89 3.42
CA ASN A 89 9.43 5.08 2.90
C ASN A 89 10.90 4.82 2.58
N GLN A 90 11.59 4.06 3.42
CA GLN A 90 12.96 3.64 3.17
C GLN A 90 13.05 2.77 1.92
N PHE A 91 12.17 1.78 1.77
CA PHE A 91 12.13 0.91 0.60
C PHE A 91 11.91 1.70 -0.70
N ILE A 92 10.95 2.62 -0.71
CA ILE A 92 10.68 3.50 -1.86
C ILE A 92 11.90 4.38 -2.17
N ARG A 93 12.53 4.97 -1.14
CA ARG A 93 13.69 5.85 -1.30
C ARG A 93 14.91 5.13 -1.85
N LEU A 94 15.14 3.89 -1.42
CA LEU A 94 16.26 3.09 -1.90
C LEU A 94 16.16 2.80 -3.40
N ASN A 95 14.94 2.74 -3.94
CA ASN A 95 14.65 2.57 -5.37
C ASN A 95 15.52 1.48 -6.04
N GLN A 96 15.74 0.38 -5.32
CA GLN A 96 16.61 -0.70 -5.78
C GLN A 96 15.90 -1.53 -6.85
N GLU A 97 16.64 -1.88 -7.90
CA GLU A 97 16.18 -2.80 -8.93
C GLU A 97 15.98 -4.22 -8.38
N LYS A 98 16.82 -4.63 -7.43
CA LYS A 98 16.76 -5.95 -6.79
C LYS A 98 16.08 -5.89 -5.42
N VAL A 99 14.94 -6.58 -5.29
CA VAL A 99 14.20 -6.71 -4.03
C VAL A 99 14.61 -7.98 -3.28
N TYR A 100 15.36 -7.83 -2.20
CA TYR A 100 15.73 -8.92 -1.30
C TYR A 100 14.53 -9.46 -0.48
N PRO A 101 14.59 -10.72 0.00
CA PRO A 101 13.50 -11.34 0.77
C PRO A 101 13.02 -10.54 1.99
N TYR A 102 13.93 -9.87 2.70
CA TYR A 102 13.55 -9.06 3.86
C TYR A 102 12.69 -7.84 3.47
N HIS A 103 12.94 -7.22 2.31
CA HIS A 103 12.10 -6.14 1.81
C HIS A 103 10.69 -6.63 1.51
N LYS A 104 10.57 -7.79 0.85
CA LYS A 104 9.30 -8.44 0.55
C LYS A 104 8.51 -8.71 1.85
N ASN A 105 9.15 -9.31 2.85
CA ASN A 105 8.51 -9.62 4.14
C ASN A 105 8.07 -8.35 4.90
N ASN A 106 8.90 -7.31 4.86
CA ASN A 106 8.57 -6.03 5.49
C ASN A 106 7.38 -5.34 4.81
N LEU A 107 7.32 -5.38 3.48
CA LEU A 107 6.21 -4.84 2.71
C LEU A 107 4.93 -5.64 2.93
N GLN A 108 4.99 -6.97 2.88
CA GLN A 108 3.83 -7.84 3.19
C GLN A 108 3.27 -7.53 4.57
N SER A 109 4.14 -7.50 5.59
CA SER A 109 3.73 -7.21 6.97
C SER A 109 3.09 -5.82 7.09
N ALA A 110 3.60 -4.84 6.36
CA ALA A 110 3.03 -3.50 6.35
C ALA A 110 1.66 -3.45 5.64
N ILE A 111 1.50 -4.13 4.50
CA ILE A 111 0.22 -4.30 3.80
C ILE A 111 -0.80 -4.91 4.76
N ASP A 112 -0.48 -6.06 5.36
CA ASP A 112 -1.38 -6.77 6.25
C ASP A 112 -1.78 -5.92 7.46
N PHE A 113 -0.80 -5.25 8.07
CA PHE A 113 -1.04 -4.37 9.20
C PHE A 113 -1.99 -3.22 8.85
N PHE A 114 -1.71 -2.47 7.78
CA PHE A 114 -2.52 -1.30 7.45
C PHE A 114 -3.91 -1.66 6.92
N LEU A 115 -4.04 -2.74 6.15
CA LEU A 115 -5.36 -3.23 5.71
C LEU A 115 -6.19 -3.79 6.87
N LYS A 116 -5.54 -4.30 7.91
CA LYS A 116 -6.20 -4.72 9.15
C LYS A 116 -6.64 -3.51 9.98
N GLU A 117 -5.75 -2.55 10.22
CA GLU A 117 -5.98 -1.49 11.20
C GLU A 117 -6.66 -0.24 10.63
N VAL A 118 -6.59 -0.01 9.32
CA VAL A 118 -7.18 1.15 8.61
C VAL A 118 -8.22 0.67 7.60
N LYS A 119 -9.39 0.25 8.08
CA LYS A 119 -10.46 -0.32 7.22
C LYS A 119 -10.95 0.61 6.11
N GLY A 120 -10.92 1.93 6.33
CA GLY A 120 -11.29 2.92 5.33
C GLY A 120 -10.40 2.94 4.07
N LEU A 121 -9.28 2.19 4.03
CA LEU A 121 -8.48 2.05 2.81
C LEU A 121 -9.24 1.33 1.69
N TYR A 122 -10.14 0.39 2.02
CA TYR A 122 -10.93 -0.37 1.02
C TYR A 122 -11.92 0.52 0.25
N GLU A 123 -12.24 1.71 0.77
CA GLU A 123 -13.15 2.69 0.17
C GLU A 123 -12.43 3.76 -0.67
N ILE A 124 -11.10 3.66 -0.77
CA ILE A 124 -10.28 4.62 -1.50
C ILE A 124 -9.95 4.05 -2.88
N LYS A 125 -10.29 4.84 -3.89
CA LYS A 125 -9.90 4.66 -5.29
C LYS A 125 -9.30 5.98 -5.76
N VAL A 126 -8.12 5.94 -6.36
CA VAL A 126 -7.39 7.11 -6.86
C VAL A 126 -6.91 6.81 -8.27
N MET A 127 -7.19 7.69 -9.22
CA MET A 127 -6.59 7.61 -10.55
C MET A 127 -5.11 8.02 -10.41
N ALA A 128 -4.19 7.19 -10.89
CA ALA A 128 -2.80 7.52 -11.06
C ALA A 128 -2.71 8.62 -12.14
N GLU A 129 -1.99 9.68 -11.82
CA GLU A 129 -1.70 10.80 -12.74
C GLU A 129 -0.40 10.52 -13.52
#